data_AF-A0AAF1K5E8-F1
#
_entry.id   AF-A0AAF1K5E8-F1
#
_cell.length_a   1.000
_cell.length_b   1.000
_cell.length_c   1.000
_cell.angle_alpha   90.00
_cell.angle_beta   90.00
_cell.angle_gamma   90.00
#
_symmetry.space_group_name_H-M   'P 1'
#
loop_
_entity.id
_entity.type
_entity.pdbx_description
1 polymer ?
#
loop_
_entity_poly.entity_id
_entity_poly.type
_entity_poly.pdbx_seq_one_letter_code
_entity_poly.pdbx_strand_id
1 'polypeptide(L)'
;MILWRDTPRGPEILMGRRHASARFMPGVLVFPGGMVDRADHAAEAASELRAPVRAMLERRAKPSLARALAIAACRELQEETGLSFGSWPGPELAALDYLCRAVTPASRPIRFNARFLIGPGEVATGSLAGSGELDEIAWYPEDAARSGRMAPITALVLDEFHAWHAMPAAARDERDLIVFMGLDRRRPEGA
;
A
#
# COMPACT_ATOMS: atom_id res chain seq x y z
N MET A 1 -2.04 -1.24 0.51
CA MET A 1 -1.97 -0.56 -0.78
C MET A 1 -2.29 0.91 -0.60
N ILE A 2 -1.58 1.81 -1.28
CA ILE A 2 -1.86 3.25 -1.29
C ILE A 2 -2.51 3.54 -2.64
N LEU A 3 -3.80 3.85 -2.64
CA LEU A 3 -4.45 4.39 -3.83
C LEU A 3 -4.41 5.90 -3.78
N TRP A 4 -4.01 6.53 -4.88
CA TRP A 4 -3.91 7.98 -4.98
C TRP A 4 -4.64 8.49 -6.21
N ARG A 5 -5.12 9.73 -6.17
CA ARG A 5 -5.68 10.42 -7.34
C ARG A 5 -5.32 11.90 -7.30
N ASP A 6 -5.07 12.47 -8.46
CA ASP A 6 -4.93 13.93 -8.57
C ASP A 6 -6.29 14.61 -8.55
N THR A 7 -6.36 15.74 -7.85
CA THR A 7 -7.51 16.65 -7.88
C THR A 7 -7.04 18.08 -8.09
N PRO A 8 -7.93 19.02 -8.47
CA PRO A 8 -7.57 20.44 -8.56
C PRO A 8 -7.04 21.05 -7.26
N ARG A 9 -7.25 20.38 -6.10
CA ARG A 9 -6.78 20.83 -4.78
C ARG A 9 -5.51 20.12 -4.32
N GLY A 10 -4.95 19.21 -5.14
CA GLY A 10 -3.81 18.37 -4.79
C GLY A 10 -4.16 16.88 -4.73
N PRO A 11 -3.18 16.02 -4.39
CA PRO A 11 -3.38 14.59 -4.34
C PRO A 11 -4.28 14.19 -3.18
N GLU A 12 -5.18 13.25 -3.44
CA GLU A 12 -5.97 12.55 -2.43
C GLU A 12 -5.54 11.09 -2.35
N ILE A 13 -5.61 10.51 -1.15
CA ILE A 13 -5.25 9.12 -0.88
C ILE A 13 -6.42 8.40 -0.24
N LEU A 14 -6.67 7.15 -0.66
CA LEU A 14 -7.65 6.30 -0.03
C LEU A 14 -7.15 5.80 1.33
N MET A 15 -7.88 6.12 2.39
CA MET A 15 -7.61 5.64 3.74
C MET A 15 -8.90 5.21 4.43
N GLY A 16 -8.77 4.37 5.43
CA GLY A 16 -9.87 4.02 6.35
C GLY A 16 -9.44 4.18 7.80
N ARG A 17 -10.41 4.34 8.69
CA ARG A 17 -10.18 4.38 10.13
C ARG A 17 -10.41 2.99 10.69
N ARG A 18 -9.45 2.44 11.43
CA ARG A 18 -9.65 1.14 12.08
C ARG A 18 -10.83 1.17 13.03
N HIS A 19 -11.66 0.13 12.97
CA HIS A 19 -12.78 -0.02 13.90
C HIS A 19 -12.30 0.04 15.36
N ALA A 20 -13.14 0.56 16.26
CA ALA A 20 -12.78 0.76 17.66
C ALA A 20 -12.44 -0.54 18.41
N SER A 21 -12.93 -1.68 17.94
CA SER A 21 -12.63 -3.01 18.48
C SER A 21 -11.39 -3.67 17.87
N ALA A 22 -10.67 -3.00 16.95
CA ALA A 22 -9.51 -3.59 16.30
C ALA A 22 -8.44 -3.99 17.32
N ARG A 23 -7.93 -5.22 17.21
CA ARG A 23 -6.92 -5.80 18.11
C ARG A 23 -5.59 -5.03 18.11
N PHE A 24 -5.34 -4.22 17.09
CA PHE A 24 -4.11 -3.45 16.94
C PHE A 24 -4.42 -2.00 16.49
N MET A 25 -4.05 -1.02 17.32
CA MET A 25 -4.24 0.43 17.08
C MET A 25 -5.66 0.82 16.63
N PRO A 26 -6.69 0.68 17.48
CA PRO A 26 -8.05 1.06 17.14
C PRO A 26 -8.19 2.58 16.91
N GLY A 27 -9.06 2.97 15.98
CA GLY A 27 -9.42 4.36 15.72
C GLY A 27 -8.36 5.21 15.03
N VAL A 28 -7.29 4.61 14.51
CA VAL A 28 -6.26 5.33 13.72
C VAL A 28 -6.53 5.18 12.22
N LEU A 29 -6.13 6.19 11.44
CA LEU A 29 -6.12 6.13 9.98
C LEU A 29 -5.03 5.17 9.49
N VAL A 30 -5.41 4.33 8.53
CA VAL A 30 -4.54 3.34 7.89
C VAL A 30 -4.83 3.26 6.39
N PHE A 31 -3.84 2.79 5.65
CA PHE A 31 -4.06 2.33 4.28
C PHE A 31 -4.69 0.94 4.32
N PRO A 32 -5.50 0.57 3.30
CA PRO A 32 -6.00 -0.78 3.18
C PRO A 32 -4.86 -1.79 3.08
N GLY A 33 -4.98 -2.97 3.69
CA GLY A 33 -3.99 -4.02 3.52
C GLY A 33 -3.86 -5.01 4.68
N GLY A 34 -3.45 -6.22 4.32
CA GLY A 34 -3.32 -7.33 5.26
C GLY A 34 -2.17 -8.28 4.93
N MET A 35 -2.40 -9.56 5.23
CA MET A 35 -1.38 -10.61 5.10
C MET A 35 -1.44 -11.25 3.72
N VAL A 36 -0.32 -11.83 3.29
CA VAL A 36 -0.31 -12.71 2.11
C VAL A 36 -0.89 -14.05 2.50
N ASP A 37 -1.89 -14.49 1.73
CA ASP A 37 -2.53 -15.78 1.85
C ASP A 37 -1.93 -16.80 0.87
N ARG A 38 -2.12 -18.08 1.16
CA ARG A 38 -1.64 -19.16 0.29
C ARG A 38 -2.21 -19.06 -1.13
N ALA A 39 -3.46 -18.62 -1.26
CA ALA A 39 -4.15 -18.46 -2.54
C ALA A 39 -3.49 -17.38 -3.42
N ASP A 40 -2.90 -16.34 -2.81
CA ASP A 40 -2.30 -15.21 -3.54
C ASP A 40 -1.12 -15.64 -4.43
N HIS A 41 -0.49 -16.78 -4.11
CA HIS A 41 0.61 -17.33 -4.91
C HIS A 41 0.15 -17.89 -6.27
N ALA A 42 -1.11 -18.30 -6.39
CA ALA A 42 -1.64 -18.99 -7.57
C ALA A 42 -2.76 -18.21 -8.26
N ALA A 43 -3.17 -17.06 -7.72
CA ALA A 43 -4.26 -16.26 -8.28
C ALA A 43 -3.93 -15.72 -9.68
N GLU A 44 -4.94 -15.66 -10.53
CA GLU A 44 -4.88 -15.02 -11.83
C GLU A 44 -4.75 -13.49 -11.69
N ALA A 45 -4.16 -12.87 -12.70
CA ALA A 45 -4.04 -11.42 -12.80
C ALA A 45 -4.34 -10.99 -14.24
N ALA A 46 -4.97 -9.83 -14.42
CA ALA A 46 -5.20 -9.26 -15.74
C ALA A 46 -3.90 -8.80 -16.41
N SER A 47 -2.93 -8.41 -15.60
CA SER A 47 -1.57 -8.09 -16.05
C SER A 47 -0.55 -8.44 -14.97
N GLU A 48 0.71 -8.59 -15.38
CA GLU A 48 1.81 -8.90 -14.47
C GLU A 48 2.61 -7.64 -14.11
N LEU A 49 3.31 -7.71 -12.96
CA LEU A 49 4.18 -6.62 -12.51
C LEU A 49 5.18 -6.21 -13.59
N ARG A 50 5.35 -4.89 -13.76
CA ARG A 50 6.40 -4.33 -14.62
C ARG A 50 7.77 -4.81 -14.13
N ALA A 51 8.72 -4.99 -15.06
CA ALA A 51 10.05 -5.49 -14.72
C ALA A 51 10.77 -4.68 -13.62
N PRO A 52 10.73 -3.32 -13.62
CA PRO A 52 11.35 -2.54 -12.54
C PRO A 52 10.71 -2.82 -11.17
N VAL A 53 9.37 -2.80 -11.09
CA VAL A 53 8.63 -3.01 -9.83
C VAL A 53 8.84 -4.42 -9.28
N ARG A 54 8.84 -5.43 -10.16
CA ARG A 54 9.19 -6.80 -9.79
C ARG A 54 10.62 -6.87 -9.21
N ALA A 55 11.60 -6.27 -9.89
CA ALA A 55 12.98 -6.25 -9.40
C ALA A 55 13.12 -5.56 -8.03
N MET A 56 12.38 -4.47 -7.80
CA MET A 56 12.35 -3.78 -6.51
C MET A 56 11.83 -4.69 -5.38
N LEU A 57 10.72 -5.39 -5.61
CA LEU A 57 10.14 -6.32 -4.63
C LEU A 57 11.08 -7.51 -4.38
N GLU A 58 11.69 -8.04 -5.43
CA GLU A 58 12.54 -9.23 -5.40
C GLU A 58 13.87 -9.01 -4.64
N ARG A 59 14.32 -7.77 -4.43
CA ARG A 59 15.46 -7.47 -3.54
C ARG A 59 15.32 -8.11 -2.16
N ARG A 60 14.09 -8.15 -1.62
CA ARG A 60 13.83 -8.67 -0.25
C ARG A 60 12.73 -9.72 -0.20
N ALA A 61 12.35 -10.29 -1.34
CA ALA A 61 11.34 -11.34 -1.46
C ALA A 61 11.73 -12.31 -2.58
N LYS A 62 11.39 -13.59 -2.45
CA LYS A 62 11.50 -14.52 -3.58
C LYS A 62 10.50 -14.12 -4.67
N PRO A 63 10.74 -14.44 -5.96
CA PRO A 63 9.82 -14.08 -7.05
C PRO A 63 8.36 -14.46 -6.79
N SER A 64 8.11 -15.65 -6.26
CA SER A 64 6.76 -16.11 -5.92
C SER A 64 6.09 -15.29 -4.81
N LEU A 65 6.86 -14.75 -3.86
CA LEU A 65 6.37 -13.86 -2.81
C LEU A 65 6.20 -12.42 -3.31
N ALA A 66 7.09 -11.94 -4.19
CA ALA A 66 6.97 -10.61 -4.80
C ALA A 66 5.63 -10.47 -5.55
N ARG A 67 5.28 -11.46 -6.38
CA ARG A 67 3.98 -11.50 -7.05
C ARG A 67 2.82 -11.62 -6.06
N ALA A 68 2.92 -12.53 -5.08
CA ALA A 68 1.86 -12.72 -4.09
C ALA A 68 1.61 -11.48 -3.22
N LEU A 69 2.64 -10.68 -2.91
CA LEU A 69 2.50 -9.40 -2.22
C LEU A 69 1.64 -8.40 -3.02
N ALA A 70 1.81 -8.37 -4.35
CA ALA A 70 1.03 -7.51 -5.23
C ALA A 70 -0.42 -7.97 -5.32
N ILE A 71 -0.65 -9.29 -5.48
CA ILE A 71 -2.00 -9.89 -5.44
C ILE A 71 -2.70 -9.58 -4.11
N ALA A 72 -2.02 -9.85 -2.98
CA ALA A 72 -2.56 -9.61 -1.65
C ALA A 72 -2.95 -8.14 -1.47
N ALA A 73 -2.12 -7.21 -1.94
CA ALA A 73 -2.45 -5.78 -1.85
C ALA A 73 -3.74 -5.40 -2.59
N CYS A 74 -4.00 -6.01 -3.75
CA CYS A 74 -5.25 -5.80 -4.50
C CYS A 74 -6.44 -6.54 -3.89
N ARG A 75 -6.25 -7.76 -3.38
CA ARG A 75 -7.30 -8.53 -2.67
C ARG A 75 -7.77 -7.78 -1.43
N GLU A 76 -6.84 -7.37 -0.58
CA GLU A 76 -7.14 -6.65 0.66
C GLU A 76 -7.80 -5.29 0.38
N LEU A 77 -7.40 -4.60 -0.68
CA LEU A 77 -8.11 -3.40 -1.14
C LEU A 77 -9.59 -3.70 -1.43
N GLN A 78 -9.87 -4.77 -2.19
CA GLN A 78 -11.24 -5.16 -2.51
C GLN A 78 -12.01 -5.58 -1.26
N GLU A 79 -11.42 -6.42 -0.42
CA GLU A 79 -12.05 -6.95 0.78
C GLU A 79 -12.38 -5.85 1.78
N GLU A 80 -11.47 -4.90 2.00
CA GLU A 80 -11.62 -3.86 3.02
C GLU A 80 -12.45 -2.66 2.53
N THR A 81 -12.38 -2.32 1.24
CA THR A 81 -12.95 -1.06 0.71
C THR A 81 -14.05 -1.24 -0.34
N GLY A 82 -14.22 -2.44 -0.88
CA GLY A 82 -15.12 -2.70 -2.00
C GLY A 82 -14.58 -2.28 -3.38
N LEU A 83 -13.37 -1.73 -3.46
CA LEU A 83 -12.75 -1.31 -4.73
C LEU A 83 -11.85 -2.39 -5.34
N SER A 84 -12.08 -2.68 -6.62
CA SER A 84 -11.30 -3.64 -7.40
C SER A 84 -10.23 -2.91 -8.21
N PHE A 85 -8.97 -3.32 -8.08
CA PHE A 85 -7.87 -2.76 -8.87
C PHE A 85 -7.63 -3.56 -10.15
N GLY A 86 -8.37 -3.25 -11.20
CA GLY A 86 -8.47 -4.07 -12.42
C GLY A 86 -9.81 -4.84 -12.52
N SER A 87 -9.94 -5.68 -13.54
CA SER A 87 -11.15 -6.45 -13.86
C SER A 87 -10.81 -7.89 -14.22
N TRP A 88 -11.82 -8.73 -14.48
CA TRP A 88 -11.61 -10.11 -14.95
C TRP A 88 -10.47 -10.23 -16.00
N PRO A 89 -9.50 -11.15 -15.83
CA PRO A 89 -9.48 -12.28 -14.88
C PRO A 89 -8.90 -11.97 -13.49
N GLY A 90 -8.51 -10.73 -13.17
CA GLY A 90 -7.91 -10.43 -11.88
C GLY A 90 -7.27 -9.04 -11.81
N PRO A 91 -6.42 -8.75 -10.82
CA PRO A 91 -5.89 -7.41 -10.65
C PRO A 91 -4.95 -6.99 -11.79
N GLU A 92 -4.89 -5.68 -12.05
CA GLU A 92 -4.01 -5.07 -13.05
C GLU A 92 -2.64 -4.74 -12.44
N LEU A 93 -1.80 -5.76 -12.20
CA LEU A 93 -0.54 -5.59 -11.48
C LEU A 93 0.47 -4.68 -12.20
N ALA A 94 0.35 -4.50 -13.51
CA ALA A 94 1.21 -3.61 -14.28
C ALA A 94 1.05 -2.12 -13.89
N ALA A 95 -0.11 -1.74 -13.33
CA ALA A 95 -0.38 -0.38 -12.86
C ALA A 95 0.13 -0.12 -11.43
N LEU A 96 0.61 -1.16 -10.73
CA LEU A 96 1.21 -1.00 -9.41
C LEU A 96 2.65 -0.49 -9.51
N ASP A 97 2.99 0.34 -8.54
CA ASP A 97 4.35 0.69 -8.18
C ASP A 97 4.67 0.20 -6.76
N TYR A 98 5.96 0.06 -6.49
CA TYR A 98 6.46 -0.20 -5.15
C TYR A 98 6.86 1.15 -4.54
N LEU A 99 6.51 1.44 -3.28
CA LEU A 99 6.91 2.67 -2.60
C LEU A 99 8.09 2.44 -1.66
N CYS A 100 7.88 1.63 -0.61
CA CYS A 100 8.87 1.36 0.43
C CYS A 100 8.53 0.09 1.24
N ARG A 101 9.44 -0.29 2.13
CA ARG A 101 9.23 -1.37 3.12
C ARG A 101 9.23 -0.85 4.54
N ALA A 102 8.46 -1.48 5.43
CA ALA A 102 8.58 -1.27 6.87
C ALA A 102 8.68 -2.59 7.61
N VAL A 103 9.61 -2.67 8.57
CA VAL A 103 9.85 -3.86 9.40
C VAL A 103 9.64 -3.50 10.85
N THR A 104 8.68 -4.16 11.49
CA THR A 104 8.45 -3.99 12.93
C THR A 104 9.63 -4.58 13.73
N PRO A 105 10.10 -3.93 14.82
CA PRO A 105 11.23 -4.43 15.62
C PRO A 105 11.00 -5.85 16.16
N ALA A 106 12.08 -6.62 16.28
CA ALA A 106 12.04 -7.97 16.86
C ALA A 106 11.51 -8.01 18.31
N SER A 107 11.63 -6.90 19.05
CA SER A 107 11.14 -6.77 20.42
C SER A 107 9.62 -6.60 20.53
N ARG A 108 8.90 -6.39 19.41
CA ARG A 108 7.43 -6.25 19.44
C ARG A 108 6.77 -7.63 19.33
N PRO A 109 5.67 -7.88 20.07
CA PRO A 109 4.95 -9.16 20.02
C PRO A 109 4.21 -9.36 18.69
N ILE A 110 3.65 -8.28 18.13
CA ILE A 110 3.05 -8.26 16.79
C ILE A 110 4.05 -7.63 15.83
N ARG A 111 4.35 -8.31 14.73
CA ARG A 111 5.38 -7.89 13.77
C ARG A 111 4.91 -8.05 12.35
N PHE A 112 5.24 -7.04 11.54
CA PHE A 112 5.02 -7.04 10.11
C PHE A 112 6.33 -6.79 9.36
N ASN A 113 6.39 -7.32 8.13
CA ASN A 113 7.40 -6.98 7.14
C ASN A 113 6.66 -6.45 5.91
N ALA A 114 6.05 -5.29 6.09
CA ALA A 114 5.05 -4.72 5.20
C ALA A 114 5.71 -4.10 3.96
N ARG A 115 5.15 -4.39 2.78
CA ARG A 115 5.47 -3.69 1.53
C ARG A 115 4.35 -2.71 1.24
N PHE A 116 4.70 -1.46 1.01
CA PHE A 116 3.76 -0.45 0.59
C PHE A 116 3.81 -0.39 -0.93
N LEU A 117 2.79 -0.96 -1.56
CA LEU A 117 2.51 -0.81 -2.99
C LEU A 117 1.58 0.37 -3.20
N ILE A 118 1.72 1.03 -4.34
CA ILE A 118 0.96 2.22 -4.70
C ILE A 118 0.34 2.04 -6.09
N GLY A 119 -0.87 2.57 -6.30
CA GLY A 119 -1.54 2.49 -7.58
C GLY A 119 -2.44 3.71 -7.85
N PRO A 120 -2.63 4.07 -9.13
CA PRO A 120 -3.55 5.12 -9.54
C PRO A 120 -5.01 4.77 -9.23
N GLY A 121 -5.75 5.72 -8.68
CA GLY A 121 -7.15 5.56 -8.31
C GLY A 121 -8.08 5.37 -9.51
N GLU A 122 -7.69 5.83 -10.70
CA GLU A 122 -8.46 5.64 -11.93
C GLU A 122 -8.53 4.17 -12.41
N VAL A 123 -7.61 3.32 -11.95
CA VAL A 123 -7.64 1.87 -12.23
C VAL A 123 -8.61 1.15 -11.28
N ALA A 124 -8.94 1.77 -10.15
CA ALA A 124 -9.88 1.20 -9.19
C ALA A 124 -11.33 1.38 -9.67
N THR A 125 -12.09 0.29 -9.65
CA THR A 125 -13.52 0.27 -9.98
C THR A 125 -14.36 -0.20 -8.79
N GLY A 126 -15.68 0.00 -8.87
CA GLY A 126 -16.61 -0.36 -7.80
C GLY A 126 -17.09 0.86 -7.01
N SER A 127 -17.56 0.61 -5.79
CA SER A 127 -18.07 1.65 -4.90
C SER A 127 -17.56 1.39 -3.50
N LEU A 128 -17.21 2.46 -2.80
CA LEU A 128 -16.72 2.35 -1.43
C LEU A 128 -17.79 1.71 -0.54
N ALA A 129 -17.43 0.56 0.02
CA ALA A 129 -18.23 -0.19 0.96
C ALA A 129 -17.31 -0.67 2.08
N GLY A 130 -17.68 -0.38 3.33
CA GLY A 130 -16.93 -0.89 4.48
C GLY A 130 -17.10 -2.40 4.62
N SER A 131 -16.01 -3.09 4.93
CA SER A 131 -16.02 -4.52 5.26
C SER A 131 -16.47 -4.83 6.69
N GLY A 132 -16.57 -3.79 7.54
CA GLY A 132 -16.71 -3.91 8.99
C GLY A 132 -15.38 -3.88 9.75
N GLU A 133 -14.23 -4.00 9.06
CA GLU A 133 -12.90 -3.86 9.67
C GLU A 133 -12.39 -2.41 9.68
N LEU A 134 -12.68 -1.68 8.60
CA LEU A 134 -12.44 -0.25 8.47
C LEU A 134 -13.77 0.50 8.49
N ASP A 135 -13.84 1.49 9.37
CA ASP A 135 -14.85 2.54 9.38
C ASP A 135 -14.39 3.72 8.51
N GLU A 136 -15.33 4.55 8.06
CA GLU A 136 -15.06 5.86 7.44
C GLU A 136 -14.01 5.82 6.32
N ILE A 137 -14.16 4.86 5.40
CA ILE A 137 -13.31 4.73 4.22
C ILE A 137 -13.61 5.89 3.28
N ALA A 138 -12.60 6.69 2.98
CA ALA A 138 -12.75 7.86 2.14
C ALA A 138 -11.44 8.22 1.42
N TRP A 139 -11.56 9.06 0.41
CA TRP A 139 -10.44 9.78 -0.17
C TRP A 139 -10.11 10.97 0.71
N TYR A 140 -8.92 10.99 1.27
CA TYR A 140 -8.43 12.08 2.11
C TYR A 140 -7.44 12.93 1.32
N PRO A 141 -7.60 14.27 1.30
CA PRO A 141 -6.52 15.16 0.91
C PRO A 141 -5.25 14.83 1.70
N GLU A 142 -4.09 14.78 1.02
CA GLU A 142 -2.83 14.36 1.65
C GLU A 142 -2.50 15.19 2.91
N ASP A 143 -2.74 16.50 2.84
CA ASP A 143 -2.55 17.44 3.95
C ASP A 143 -3.51 17.20 5.11
N ALA A 144 -4.78 16.93 4.81
CA ALA A 144 -5.80 16.60 5.79
C ALA A 144 -5.51 15.26 6.48
N ALA A 145 -5.06 14.25 5.73
CA ALA A 145 -4.69 12.95 6.26
C ALA A 145 -3.66 13.09 7.39
N ARG A 146 -2.64 13.96 7.20
CA ARG A 146 -1.57 14.25 8.18
C ARG A 146 -2.08 14.84 9.49
N SER A 147 -3.21 15.55 9.48
CA SER A 147 -3.83 16.10 10.69
C SER A 147 -4.60 15.06 11.51
N GLY A 148 -4.93 13.92 10.91
CA GLY A 148 -5.64 12.83 11.54
C GLY A 148 -4.77 12.01 12.51
N ARG A 149 -5.43 11.24 13.39
CA ARG A 149 -4.73 10.30 14.28
C ARG A 149 -4.25 9.10 13.46
N MET A 150 -2.94 8.97 13.29
CA MET A 150 -2.33 7.86 12.55
C MET A 150 -1.19 7.19 13.33
N ALA A 151 -0.82 5.98 12.91
CA ALA A 151 0.39 5.34 13.41
C ALA A 151 1.64 6.09 12.91
N PRO A 152 2.74 6.16 13.69
CA PRO A 152 3.97 6.85 13.25
C PRO A 152 4.49 6.37 11.89
N ILE A 153 4.41 5.06 11.63
CA ILE A 153 4.82 4.51 10.34
C ILE A 153 3.93 4.96 9.18
N THR A 154 2.63 5.15 9.41
CA THR A 154 1.70 5.68 8.39
C THR A 154 2.10 7.09 7.97
N ALA A 155 2.49 7.95 8.94
CA ALA A 155 2.95 9.31 8.67
C ALA A 155 4.22 9.31 7.80
N LEU A 156 5.20 8.47 8.14
CA LEU A 156 6.45 8.34 7.38
C LEU A 156 6.21 7.80 5.97
N VAL A 157 5.26 6.90 5.79
CA VAL A 157 4.88 6.40 4.46
C VAL A 157 4.19 7.49 3.64
N LEU A 158 3.40 8.38 4.26
CA LEU A 158 2.86 9.56 3.57
C LEU A 158 3.97 10.52 3.13
N ASP A 159 5.03 10.68 3.90
CA ASP A 159 6.21 11.46 3.47
C ASP A 159 6.90 10.85 2.24
N GLU A 160 7.06 9.52 2.21
CA GLU A 160 7.60 8.86 1.01
C GLU A 160 6.65 8.98 -0.18
N PHE A 161 5.33 8.87 0.04
CA PHE A 161 4.34 9.11 -1.00
C PHE A 161 4.48 10.52 -1.59
N HIS A 162 4.55 11.54 -0.73
CA HIS A 162 4.68 12.93 -1.17
C HIS A 162 5.92 13.13 -2.05
N ALA A 163 7.07 12.62 -1.60
CA ALA A 163 8.31 12.68 -2.35
C ALA A 163 8.22 11.92 -3.68
N TRP A 164 7.65 10.71 -3.68
CA TRP A 164 7.46 9.88 -4.87
C TRP A 164 6.50 10.52 -5.88
N HIS A 165 5.42 11.14 -5.40
CA HIS A 165 4.42 11.78 -6.23
C HIS A 165 4.98 13.00 -6.96
N ALA A 166 5.81 13.79 -6.26
CA ALA A 166 6.52 14.94 -6.82
C ALA A 166 7.62 14.56 -7.85
N MET A 167 8.07 13.29 -7.88
CA MET A 167 9.03 12.83 -8.88
C MET A 167 8.37 12.68 -10.27
N PRO A 168 9.08 13.05 -11.36
CA PRO A 168 8.67 12.70 -12.71
C PRO A 168 8.48 11.18 -12.84
N ALA A 169 7.45 10.74 -13.56
CA ALA A 169 7.12 9.32 -13.71
C ALA A 169 8.33 8.47 -14.16
N ALA A 170 9.12 8.99 -15.11
CA ALA A 170 10.32 8.32 -15.62
C ALA A 170 11.42 8.10 -14.57
N ALA A 171 11.48 8.92 -13.52
CA ALA A 171 12.49 8.81 -12.46
C ALA A 171 12.10 7.82 -11.36
N ARG A 172 10.83 7.41 -11.29
CA ARG A 172 10.31 6.56 -10.20
C ARG A 172 10.91 5.16 -10.23
N ASP A 173 11.19 4.62 -11.41
CA ASP A 173 11.72 3.25 -11.57
C ASP A 173 13.20 3.12 -11.19
N GLU A 174 13.95 4.23 -11.18
CA GLU A 174 15.40 4.25 -10.95
C GLU A 174 15.78 4.78 -9.56
N ARG A 175 14.79 5.24 -8.79
CA ARG A 175 15.02 5.87 -7.48
C ARG A 175 15.61 4.89 -6.45
N ASP A 176 16.25 5.46 -5.44
CA ASP A 176 16.66 4.70 -4.27
C ASP A 176 15.46 4.15 -3.50
N LEU A 177 15.52 2.86 -3.19
CA LEU A 177 14.51 2.21 -2.36
C LEU A 177 14.79 2.45 -0.88
N ILE A 178 13.73 2.48 -0.09
CA ILE A 178 13.79 2.82 1.33
C ILE A 178 13.12 1.73 2.16
N VAL A 179 13.74 1.46 3.31
CA VAL A 179 13.19 0.63 4.37
C VAL A 179 13.14 1.38 5.70
N PHE A 180 12.01 1.30 6.38
CA PHE A 180 11.86 1.71 7.76
C PHE A 180 12.13 0.52 8.68
N MET A 181 13.14 0.65 9.54
CA MET A 181 13.56 -0.37 10.50
C MET A 181 13.16 0.03 11.91
N GLY A 182 11.96 -0.37 12.30
CA GLY A 182 11.38 -0.05 13.59
C GLY A 182 10.24 0.95 13.50
N LEU A 183 10.22 1.95 14.38
CA LEU A 183 9.15 2.96 14.40
C LEU A 183 9.45 4.16 13.48
N ASP A 184 10.73 4.49 13.25
CA ASP A 184 11.14 5.75 12.66
C ASP A 184 12.45 5.71 11.83
N ARG A 185 13.25 4.64 11.91
CA ARG A 185 14.56 4.59 11.25
C ARG A 185 14.45 4.34 9.75
N ARG A 186 14.42 5.42 8.96
CA ARG A 186 14.55 5.43 7.50
C ARG A 186 15.98 5.05 7.07
N ARG A 187 16.12 4.08 6.16
CA ARG A 187 17.42 3.68 5.57
C ARG A 187 17.28 3.33 4.10
N PRO A 188 18.34 3.47 3.29
CA PRO A 188 18.40 2.83 1.98
C PRO A 188 18.14 1.33 2.11
N GLU A 189 17.26 0.82 1.26
CA GLU A 189 17.04 -0.61 1.06
C GLU A 189 18.10 -1.12 0.09
N GLY A 190 19.20 -1.62 0.67
CA GLY A 190 20.27 -2.26 -0.08
C GLY A 190 19.74 -3.39 -0.98
N ALA A 191 20.45 -3.59 -2.09
CA ALA A 191 20.20 -4.67 -3.05
C ALA A 191 20.32 -6.06 -2.39
#